data_AF-A0A1T4PLZ7-F1
#
_entry.id   AF-A0A1T4PLZ7-F1
#
_cell.length_a   1.000
_cell.length_b   1.000
_cell.length_c   1.000
_cell.angle_alpha   90.00
_cell.angle_beta   90.00
_cell.angle_gamma   90.00
#
_symmetry.space_group_name_H-M   'P 1'
#
loop_
_entity.id
_entity.type
_entity.pdbx_description
1 polymer ?
#
loop_
_entity_poly.entity_id
_entity_poly.type
_entity_poly.pdbx_seq_one_letter_code
_entity_poly.pdbx_strand_id
1 'polypeptide(L)' 'TYLRFPEEVRRMIYSTNWVERLNRSYKRTLRMRGALPSADAVLFLLGSVAREMTERTYARRLPYFQEWRIK' A
#
# COMPACT_ATOMS: atom_id res chain seq x y z
N THR A 1 6.79 22.04 -4.57
CA THR A 1 5.59 21.50 -3.89
C THR A 1 4.59 21.03 -4.93
N TYR A 2 3.77 20.01 -4.63
CA TYR A 2 2.81 19.26 -5.46
C TYR A 2 2.75 19.51 -6.99
N LEU A 3 2.50 20.73 -7.44
CA LEU A 3 2.52 21.12 -8.86
C LEU A 3 3.87 20.90 -9.58
N ARG A 4 4.96 20.63 -8.85
CA ARG A 4 6.24 20.22 -9.44
C ARG A 4 6.25 18.78 -9.99
N PHE A 5 5.29 17.94 -9.61
CA PHE A 5 5.19 16.59 -10.15
C PHE A 5 4.49 16.59 -11.52
N PRO A 6 4.78 15.62 -12.40
CA PRO A 6 4.04 15.42 -13.65
C PRO A 6 2.54 15.21 -13.39
N GLU A 7 1.69 15.70 -14.30
CA GLU A 7 0.23 15.66 -14.14
C GLU A 7 -0.31 14.24 -14.00
N GLU A 8 0.35 13.28 -14.65
CA GLU A 8 0.05 11.86 -14.64
C GLU A 8 0.17 11.24 -13.24
N VAL A 9 1.10 11.75 -12.42
CA VAL A 9 1.39 11.24 -11.06
C VAL A 9 0.61 12.00 -9.99
N ARG A 10 0.23 13.25 -10.26
CA ARG A 10 -0.48 14.14 -9.34
C ARG A 10 -1.75 13.51 -8.77
N ARG A 11 -2.59 12.89 -9.61
CA ARG A 11 -3.82 12.21 -9.16
C ARG A 11 -3.54 11.12 -8.12
N MET A 12 -2.42 10.39 -8.28
CA MET A 12 -2.00 9.37 -7.35
C MET A 12 -1.56 10.01 -6.02
N ILE A 13 -0.70 11.03 -6.09
CA ILE A 13 -0.20 11.76 -4.91
C ILE A 13 -1.31 12.45 -4.12
N TYR A 14 -2.31 12.99 -4.82
CA TYR A 14 -3.44 13.70 -4.20
C TYR A 14 -4.35 12.78 -3.40
N SER A 15 -4.53 11.54 -3.84
CA SER A 15 -5.39 10.58 -3.15
C SER A 15 -4.65 9.93 -1.99
N THR A 16 -5.35 9.68 -0.87
CA THR A 16 -4.87 8.83 0.23
C THR A 16 -5.48 7.43 0.19
N ASN A 17 -6.33 7.11 -0.79
CA ASN A 17 -7.13 5.87 -0.83
C ASN A 17 -6.30 4.59 -0.76
N TRP A 18 -5.17 4.52 -1.48
CA TRP A 18 -4.20 3.43 -1.42
C TRP A 18 -3.57 3.21 -0.04
N VAL A 19 -3.08 4.26 0.64
CA VAL A 19 -2.53 4.13 2.01
C VAL A 19 -3.64 3.82 3.02
N GLU A 20 -4.82 4.42 2.88
CA GLU A 20 -5.99 4.11 3.71
C GLU A 20 -6.46 2.67 3.54
N ARG A 21 -6.45 2.15 2.31
CA ARG A 21 -6.80 0.76 2.01
C ARG A 21 -5.82 -0.21 2.67
N LEU A 22 -4.52 0.05 2.56
CA LEU A 22 -3.49 -0.76 3.23
C LEU A 22 -3.65 -0.71 4.76
N ASN A 23 -3.81 0.48 5.33
CA ASN A 23 -4.03 0.66 6.76
C ASN A 23 -5.31 -0.03 7.26
N ARG A 24 -6.37 -0.07 6.44
CA ARG A 24 -7.59 -0.82 6.74
C ARG A 24 -7.32 -2.32 6.84
N SER A 25 -6.53 -2.88 5.92
CA SER A 25 -6.11 -4.29 5.97
C SER A 25 -5.27 -4.58 7.21
N TYR A 26 -4.29 -3.73 7.53
CA TYR A 26 -3.51 -3.88 8.77
C TYR A 26 -4.37 -3.86 10.03
N LYS A 27 -5.27 -2.87 10.16
CA LYS A 27 -6.19 -2.78 11.30
C LYS A 27 -7.06 -4.01 11.42
N ARG A 28 -7.57 -4.55 10.31
CA ARG A 28 -8.38 -5.79 10.32
C ARG A 28 -7.56 -6.97 10.82
N THR A 29 -6.34 -7.15 10.31
CA THR A 29 -5.46 -8.27 10.70
C THR A 29 -5.08 -8.18 12.17
N LEU A 30 -4.71 -6.99 12.66
CA LEU A 30 -4.36 -6.79 14.07
C LEU A 30 -5.58 -6.98 14.99
N ARG A 31 -6.78 -6.52 14.60
CA ARG A 31 -7.98 -6.66 15.43
C ARG A 31 -8.39 -8.12 15.67
N MET A 32 -8.12 -9.01 14.72
CA MET A 32 -8.43 -10.43 14.84
C MET A 32 -7.39 -11.21 15.66
N ARG A 33 -6.26 -10.58 16.00
CA ARG A 33 -5.18 -11.21 16.77
C ARG A 33 -5.10 -10.60 18.17
N GLY A 34 -4.76 -11.43 19.15
CA GLY A 34 -4.50 -10.98 20.51
C GLY A 34 -3.13 -10.30 20.64
N ALA A 35 -2.59 -10.28 21.86
CA ALA A 35 -1.25 -9.78 22.10
C ALA A 35 -0.22 -10.57 21.27
N LEU A 36 0.65 -9.84 20.56
CA LEU A 36 1.75 -10.42 19.80
C LEU A 36 2.98 -10.55 20.71
N PRO A 37 3.83 -11.58 20.49
CA PRO A 37 4.92 -11.91 21.41
C PRO A 37 6.10 -10.92 21.37
N SER A 38 6.27 -10.17 20.28
CA SER A 38 7.32 -9.16 20.14
C SER A 38 6.99 -8.16 19.01
N ALA A 39 7.73 -7.05 18.96
CA ALA A 39 7.66 -6.10 17.86
C ALA A 39 8.05 -6.73 16.50
N ASP A 40 9.02 -7.64 16.48
CA ASP A 40 9.44 -8.34 15.26
C ASP A 40 8.31 -9.21 14.69
N ALA A 41 7.53 -9.87 15.57
CA ALA A 41 6.37 -10.64 15.15
C ALA A 41 5.29 -9.74 14.52
N VAL A 42 5.12 -8.51 15.00
CA VAL A 42 4.23 -7.51 14.38
C VAL A 42 4.76 -7.12 13.01
N LEU A 43 6.06 -6.82 12.90
CA LEU A 43 6.67 -6.41 11.64
C LEU A 43 6.57 -7.50 10.57
N PHE A 44 6.85 -8.75 10.95
CA PHE A 44 6.71 -9.90 10.06
C PHE A 44 5.27 -10.05 9.57
N LEU A 45 4.28 -9.95 10.46
CA LEU A 45 2.87 -10.04 10.12
C LEU A 45 2.41 -8.91 9.19
N LEU A 46 2.75 -7.66 9.51
CA LEU A 46 2.36 -6.53 8.67
C LEU A 46 3.08 -6.61 7.31
N GLY A 47 4.32 -7.07 7.28
CA GLY A 47 5.06 -7.38 6.05
C GLY A 47 4.38 -8.45 5.21
N SER A 48 3.89 -9.53 5.80
CA SER A 48 3.15 -10.57 5.07
C SER A 48 1.83 -10.04 4.48
N VAL A 49 1.11 -9.19 5.23
CA VAL A 49 -0.11 -8.53 4.73
C VAL A 49 0.22 -7.56 3.59
N ALA A 50 1.32 -6.81 3.69
CA ALA A 50 1.78 -5.92 2.63
C ALA A 50 2.05 -6.69 1.34
N ARG A 51 2.76 -7.83 1.45
CA ARG A 51 3.05 -8.70 0.32
C ARG A 51 1.78 -9.24 -0.34
N GLU A 52 0.84 -9.77 0.44
CA GLU A 52 -0.44 -10.27 -0.07
C GLU A 52 -1.24 -9.17 -0.78
N MET A 53 -1.30 -7.96 -0.19
CA MET A 53 -1.99 -6.83 -0.79
C MET A 53 -1.38 -6.44 -2.13
N THR A 54 -0.05 -6.48 -2.25
CA THR A 54 0.66 -6.24 -3.50
C THR A 54 0.33 -7.29 -4.55
N GLU A 55 0.41 -8.57 -4.20
CA GLU A 55 0.15 -9.69 -5.13
C GLU A 55 -1.30 -9.79 -5.58
N ARG A 56 -2.27 -9.33 -4.76
CA ARG A 56 -3.69 -9.44 -5.07
C ARG A 56 -4.27 -8.12 -5.58
N THR A 57 -4.19 -7.07 -4.75
CA THR A 57 -4.92 -5.82 -4.97
C THR A 57 -4.15 -4.88 -5.90
N TYR A 58 -2.83 -4.85 -5.78
CA TYR A 58 -1.97 -3.91 -6.52
C TYR A 58 -1.20 -4.56 -7.68
N ALA A 59 -1.49 -5.84 -7.99
CA ALA A 59 -0.85 -6.56 -9.09
C ALA A 59 -1.17 -5.98 -10.47
N ARG A 60 -2.31 -5.29 -10.59
CA ARG A 60 -2.70 -4.66 -11.85
C ARG A 60 -1.92 -3.36 -12.05
N ARG A 61 -1.36 -3.19 -13.26
CA ARG A 61 -0.77 -1.92 -13.69
C ARG A 61 -1.82 -0.82 -13.71
N LEU A 62 -1.47 0.31 -13.11
CA LEU A 62 -2.35 1.47 -13.08
C LEU A 62 -2.55 2.03 -14.50
N PRO A 63 -3.79 2.35 -14.92
CA PRO A 63 -4.06 2.87 -16.27
C PRO A 63 -3.26 4.12 -16.60
N TYR A 64 -3.00 4.98 -15.61
CA TYR A 64 -2.27 6.24 -15.77
C TYR A 64 -0.74 6.08 -15.82
N PHE A 65 -0.22 4.86 -15.62
CA PHE A 65 1.22 4.56 -15.60
C PHE A 65 1.63 3.55 -16.68
N GLN A 66 0.84 3.44 -17.76
CA GLN A 66 1.13 2.50 -18.86
C GLN A 66 2.41 2.87 -19.63
N GLU A 67 2.74 4.15 -19.71
CA GLU A 67 3.93 4.64 -20.42
C GLU A 67 5.16 4.75 -19.52
N TRP A 68 4.97 4.71 -18.19
CA TRP A 68 6.04 4.79 -17.21
C TRP A 68 6.87 3.49 -17.24
N ARG A 69 8.01 3.53 -17.93
CA ARG A 69 9.02 2.47 -17.93
C ARG A 69 9.99 2.74 -16.78
N ILE A 70 10.07 1.82 -15.83
CA ILE A 70 11.17 1.79 -14.87
C ILE A 70 12.40 1.41 -15.70
N LYS A 71 13.36 2.34 -15.82
CA LYS A 71 14.67 2.07 -16.42
C LYS A 71 15.54 1.30 -15.45
#